data_AF-A0A954LJ20-F1
#
_entry.id   AF-A0A954LJ20-F1
#
_cell.length_a   1.000
_cell.length_b   1.000
_cell.length_c   1.000
_cell.angle_alpha   90.00
_cell.angle_beta   90.00
_cell.angle_gamma   90.00
#
_symmetry.space_group_name_H-M   'P 1'
#
loop_
_entity.id
_entity.type
_entity.pdbx_description
1 polymer ?
#
loop_
_entity_poly.entity_id
_entity_poly.type
_entity_poly.pdbx_seq_one_letter_code
_entity_poly.pdbx_strand_id
1 'polypeptide(L)' 'RHGSFEAYRTKSGPTLNHFDEKLLLLRDRMNTPTARQLAEVRHKFMEQFLRQFLEEWTFATRE' A
#
# COMPACT_ATOMS: atom_id res chain seq x y z
N ARG A 1 5.49 -18.05 -6.89
CA ARG A 1 5.59 -17.91 -5.42
C ARG A 1 5.42 -16.44 -5.09
N HIS A 2 4.22 -16.02 -4.69
CA HIS A 2 4.00 -14.67 -4.18
C HIS A 2 4.52 -14.65 -2.74
N GLY A 3 5.51 -13.81 -2.45
CA GLY A 3 5.84 -13.50 -1.06
C GLY A 3 4.58 -12.96 -0.41
N SER A 4 4.21 -13.50 0.74
CA SER A 4 3.13 -12.94 1.52
C SER A 4 3.51 -11.50 1.90
N PHE A 5 2.52 -10.61 1.92
CA PHE A 5 2.64 -9.24 2.38
C PHE A 5 3.40 -9.10 3.73
N GLU A 6 3.26 -10.09 4.62
CA GLU A 6 4.02 -10.19 5.88
C GLU A 6 5.54 -10.29 5.71
N ALA A 7 6.02 -10.96 4.65
CA ALA A 7 7.46 -11.10 4.39
C ALA A 7 8.10 -9.75 4.00
N TYR A 8 7.31 -8.81 3.48
CA TYR A 8 7.76 -7.47 3.11
C TYR A 8 7.69 -6.48 4.28
N ARG A 9 6.70 -6.63 5.17
CA ARG A 9 6.52 -5.83 6.39
C ARG A 9 7.71 -5.87 7.34
N THR A 10 8.45 -6.98 7.35
CA THR A 10 9.57 -7.20 8.28
C THR A 10 10.90 -6.61 7.80
N LYS A 11 11.01 -6.17 6.54
CA LYS A 11 12.26 -5.63 5.95
C LYS A 11 12.14 -4.22 5.36
N SER A 12 10.93 -3.68 5.23
CA SER A 12 10.68 -2.40 4.57
C SER A 12 10.80 -1.21 5.54
N GLY A 13 11.49 -0.15 5.13
CA GLY A 13 11.70 1.05 5.95
C GLY A 13 10.40 1.74 6.41
N PRO A 14 10.49 2.69 7.36
CA PRO A 14 9.35 3.29 8.05
C PRO A 14 8.27 3.89 7.12
N THR A 15 8.65 4.32 5.93
CA THR A 15 7.73 4.94 4.95
C THR A 15 6.76 3.95 4.31
N LEU A 16 7.19 2.73 3.97
CA LEU A 16 6.32 1.72 3.36
C LEU A 16 5.35 1.16 4.39
N ASN A 17 5.82 0.90 5.61
CA ASN A 17 4.97 0.43 6.70
C ASN A 17 3.84 1.42 7.02
N HIS A 18 4.05 2.72 6.80
CA HIS A 18 3.01 3.74 7.02
C HIS A 18 1.80 3.61 6.07
N PHE A 19 1.99 3.03 4.88
CA PHE A 19 0.86 2.78 3.99
C PHE A 19 -0.11 1.77 4.62
N ASP A 20 0.42 0.68 5.14
CA ASP A 20 -0.37 -0.42 5.70
C ASP A 20 -0.94 -0.08 7.09
N GLU A 21 -0.17 0.65 7.89
CA GLU A 21 -0.56 1.02 9.25
C GLU A 21 -1.56 2.17 9.30
N LYS A 22 -1.61 3.01 8.26
CA LYS A 22 -2.45 4.21 8.29
C LYS A 22 -3.12 4.51 6.97
N LEU A 23 -2.37 4.72 5.88
CA LEU A 23 -2.93 5.34 4.67
C LEU A 23 -4.01 4.47 4.01
N LEU A 24 -3.83 3.15 4.00
CA LEU A 24 -4.81 2.20 3.47
C LEU A 24 -6.06 2.08 4.36
N LEU A 25 -5.94 2.35 5.67
CA LEU A 25 -7.06 2.31 6.61
C LEU A 25 -7.96 3.56 6.55
N LEU A 26 -7.48 4.66 5.96
CA LEU A 26 -8.20 5.94 5.99
C LEU A 26 -9.52 5.92 5.22
N ARG A 27 -9.65 5.10 4.18
CA ARG A 27 -10.88 4.98 3.40
C ARG A 27 -12.07 4.63 4.28
N ASP A 28 -11.89 3.64 5.15
CA ASP A 28 -12.98 3.09 5.97
C ASP A 28 -13.32 4.02 7.15
N ARG A 29 -12.45 4.99 7.44
CA ARG A 29 -12.62 6.02 8.47
C ARG A 29 -13.27 7.31 7.95
N MET A 30 -13.66 7.36 6.67
CA MET A 30 -14.31 8.55 6.12
C MET A 30 -15.75 8.69 6.62
N ASN A 31 -16.11 9.90 7.07
CA ASN A 31 -17.39 10.15 7.73
C ASN A 31 -18.56 10.30 6.75
N THR A 32 -18.34 10.87 5.57
CA THR A 32 -19.42 11.11 4.59
C THR A 32 -19.37 10.09 3.45
N PRO A 33 -20.52 9.76 2.83
CA PRO A 33 -20.58 8.88 1.67
C PRO A 33 -19.70 9.37 0.50
N THR A 34 -19.72 10.67 0.23
CA THR A 34 -18.88 11.29 -0.82
C THR A 34 -17.39 11.16 -0.51
N ALA A 35 -16.97 11.35 0.75
CA ALA A 35 -15.58 11.16 1.14
C ALA A 35 -15.13 9.71 1.02
N ARG A 36 -15.99 8.73 1.35
CA ARG A 36 -15.70 7.30 1.14
C ARG A 36 -15.50 6.97 -0.34
N GLN A 37 -16.37 7.47 -1.22
CA GLN A 37 -16.25 7.25 -2.67
C GLN A 37 -14.93 7.82 -3.22
N LEU A 38 -14.57 9.04 -2.81
CA LEU A 38 -13.30 9.64 -3.22
C LEU A 38 -12.10 8.88 -2.64
N ALA A 39 -12.20 8.44 -1.38
CA ALA A 39 -11.15 7.69 -0.72
C ALA A 39 -10.95 6.30 -1.35
N GLU A 40 -12.00 5.65 -1.87
CA GLU A 40 -11.89 4.39 -2.61
C GLU A 40 -11.04 4.56 -3.88
N VAL A 41 -11.26 5.62 -4.65
CA VAL A 41 -10.46 5.90 -5.86
C VAL A 41 -8.99 6.13 -5.49
N ARG A 42 -8.73 6.91 -4.43
CA ARG A 42 -7.38 7.19 -3.94
C ARG A 42 -6.71 5.94 -3.37
N HIS A 43 -7.46 5.10 -2.67
CA HIS A 43 -6.98 3.84 -2.11
C HIS A 43 -6.49 2.90 -3.22
N LYS A 44 -7.29 2.72 -4.28
CA LYS A 44 -6.89 1.90 -5.45
C LYS A 44 -5.61 2.41 -6.11
N PHE A 45 -5.45 3.72 -6.23
CA PHE A 45 -4.22 4.30 -6.77
C PHE A 45 -3.00 3.99 -5.88
N MET A 46 -3.14 4.10 -4.56
CA MET A 46 -2.07 3.76 -3.62
C MET A 46 -1.70 2.27 -3.68
N GLU A 47 -2.67 1.37 -3.80
CA GLU A 47 -2.43 -0.07 -3.97
C GLU A 47 -1.67 -0.38 -5.28
N GLN A 48 -2.04 0.29 -6.37
CA GLN A 48 -1.36 0.15 -7.66
C GLN A 48 0.07 0.66 -7.59
N PHE A 49 0.30 1.83 -6.99
CA PHE A 49 1.63 2.38 -6.77
C PHE A 49 2.50 1.43 -5.94
N LEU A 50 2.00 0.92 -4.81
CA LEU A 50 2.75 -0.01 -3.96
C LEU A 50 3.11 -1.29 -4.69
N ARG A 51 2.19 -1.84 -5.49
CA ARG A 51 2.46 -3.02 -6.30
C ARG A 51 3.61 -2.77 -7.27
N GLN A 52 3.51 -1.70 -8.06
CA GLN A 52 4.55 -1.32 -9.02
C GLN A 52 5.90 -1.11 -8.32
N PHE A 53 5.91 -0.36 -7.21
CA PHE A 53 7.11 -0.10 -6.43
C PHE A 53 7.75 -1.39 -5.92
N LEU A 54 6.97 -2.33 -5.38
CA LEU A 54 7.50 -3.60 -4.86
C LEU A 54 8.01 -4.52 -5.97
N GLU A 55 7.39 -4.50 -7.14
CA GLU A 55 7.87 -5.21 -8.33
C GLU A 55 9.23 -4.66 -8.79
N GLU A 56 9.36 -3.34 -8.91
CA GLU A 56 10.62 -2.65 -9.25
C GLU A 56 11.70 -2.91 -8.20
N TRP A 57 11.35 -2.82 -6.92
CA TRP A 57 12.27 -3.08 -5.81
C TRP A 57 12.77 -4.53 -5.82
N THR A 58 11.85 -5.49 -5.96
CA THR A 58 12.22 -6.92 -6.01
C THR A 58 13.11 -7.22 -7.21
N PHE A 59 12.88 -6.56 -8.34
CA PHE A 59 13.74 -6.66 -9.51
C PHE A 59 15.14 -6.10 -9.22
N ALA A 60 15.24 -4.91 -8.64
CA ALA A 60 16.51 -4.27 -8.28
C ALA A 60 17.32 -5.01 -7.20
N THR A 61 16.66 -5.81 -6.34
CA THR A 61 17.34 -6.59 -5.28
C THR A 61 17.80 -7.99 -5.74
N ARG A 62 17.58 -8.34 -7.02
CA ARG A 62 17.94 -9.65 -7.60
C ARG A 62 19.21 -9.61 -8.47
N GLU A 63 19.83 -8.45 -8.62
CA GLU A 63 21.18 -8.27 -9.17
C GLU A 63 22.20 -8.14 -8.02
#